data_AF-A0A7R9Q627-F1
#
_entry.id   AF-A0A7R9Q627-F1
#
_cell.length_a   1.000
_cell.length_b   1.000
_cell.length_c   1.000
_cell.angle_alpha   90.00
_cell.angle_beta   90.00
_cell.angle_gamma   90.00
#
_symmetry.space_group_name_H-M   'P 1'
#
loop_
_entity.id
_entity.type
_entity.pdbx_description
1 polymer ?
#
loop_
_entity_poly.entity_id
_entity_poly.type
_entity_poly.pdbx_seq_one_letter_code
_entity_poly.pdbx_strand_id
1 'polypeptide(L)'
;VTTKVIAKVRLTISIILLILFVISLVCGIWAFAVTKNTKTKHRLHWDAKDDGHVPHVISAMAQWLFLILLSPFFATYFNEMKAMTIHNGVLRITFTTTVKTTTTQLKTTGKTQKNKTNQTKMTANEAKVSEDIIANNMRAANQDMIGDAKPFKRDLVWRNIILMSILHISSIYGIILAINVVSWPTYIFAYVLAICSSFGITCGAHRLWCHRSYKARLPLQILLMVFNTLALENDIYEWSRDHRLHHKHSDTDADPHNSRRGFFFSHVGWLLSRKHPEVKAKGKTINMDDLANDPVIRFQRAFYIPLVLLIWGLIPTYVPHYLWGETLWNGWFVCVLTRYTYVLNITWCVNSVAHLWGMKPYDKNIVPVEANMKNFIFGGGFHNYHHTDYSASEFGWQRVFNPATAFIDFFAYIGWAYDLKKASKEIIESRRQKTGESVSESKSQAMECLNGVLVILAPIWLKFALMQSWWYLPLVIYGVRFISS
;
A
#
# COMPACT_ATOMS: atom_id res chain seq x y z
N VAL A 1 19.86 -6.06 -31.10
CA VAL A 1 20.85 -6.51 -30.09
C VAL A 1 20.46 -7.92 -29.64
N THR A 2 21.34 -8.91 -29.74
CA THR A 2 21.06 -10.30 -29.37
C THR A 2 20.68 -10.41 -27.89
N THR A 3 19.73 -11.28 -27.51
CA THR A 3 19.26 -11.46 -26.11
C THR A 3 20.40 -11.69 -25.11
N LYS A 4 21.48 -12.35 -25.55
CA LYS A 4 22.71 -12.55 -24.75
C LYS A 4 23.46 -11.25 -24.44
N VAL A 5 23.45 -10.28 -25.35
CA VAL A 5 24.10 -8.98 -25.16
C VAL A 5 23.29 -8.13 -24.18
N ILE A 6 21.95 -8.10 -24.29
CA ILE A 6 21.08 -7.40 -23.34
C ILE A 6 21.20 -8.00 -21.93
N ALA A 7 21.25 -9.32 -21.81
CA ALA A 7 21.45 -9.99 -20.53
C ALA A 7 22.80 -9.65 -19.88
N LYS A 8 23.88 -9.59 -20.67
CA LYS A 8 25.20 -9.14 -20.18
C LYS A 8 25.16 -7.67 -19.75
N VAL A 9 24.55 -6.78 -20.54
CA VAL A 9 24.40 -5.35 -20.19
C VAL A 9 23.61 -5.18 -18.89
N ARG A 10 22.51 -5.92 -18.71
CA ARG A 10 21.73 -5.91 -17.46
C ARG A 10 22.56 -6.36 -16.27
N LEU A 11 23.25 -7.49 -16.39
CA LEU A 11 24.09 -8.02 -15.33
C LEU A 11 25.21 -7.03 -14.95
N THR A 12 25.87 -6.44 -15.94
CA THR A 12 26.92 -5.44 -15.73
C THR A 12 26.37 -4.20 -15.02
N ILE A 13 25.23 -3.64 -15.46
CA ILE A 13 24.63 -2.48 -14.82
C ILE A 13 24.14 -2.83 -13.40
N SER A 14 23.54 -4.00 -13.18
CA SER A 14 23.15 -4.46 -11.84
C SER A 14 24.33 -4.54 -10.87
N ILE A 15 25.48 -5.05 -11.31
CA ILE A 15 26.69 -5.12 -10.50
C ILE A 15 27.20 -3.71 -10.16
N ILE A 16 27.21 -2.80 -11.14
CA ILE A 16 27.62 -1.41 -10.92
C ILE A 16 26.67 -0.70 -9.94
N LEU A 17 25.36 -0.85 -10.10
CA LEU A 17 24.36 -0.30 -9.18
C LEU A 17 24.56 -0.82 -7.75
N LEU A 18 24.83 -2.11 -7.58
CA LEU A 18 25.12 -2.70 -6.27
C LEU A 18 26.39 -2.12 -5.65
N ILE A 19 27.46 -1.96 -6.43
CA ILE A 19 28.71 -1.35 -5.96
C ILE A 19 28.48 0.11 -5.51
N LEU A 20 27.76 0.89 -6.30
CA LEU A 20 27.44 2.29 -5.98
C LEU A 20 26.58 2.42 -4.72
N PHE A 21 25.62 1.49 -4.54
CA PHE A 21 24.82 1.41 -3.31
C PHE A 21 25.68 1.12 -2.08
N VAL A 22 26.58 0.13 -2.17
CA VAL A 22 27.50 -0.21 -1.08
C VAL A 22 28.45 0.94 -0.76
N ILE A 23 28.99 1.64 -1.76
CA ILE A 23 29.84 2.82 -1.57
C ILE A 23 29.07 3.91 -0.82
N SER A 24 27.83 4.20 -1.20
CA SER A 24 27.01 5.18 -0.50
C SER A 24 26.73 4.79 0.96
N LEU A 25 26.48 3.51 1.23
CA LEU A 25 26.22 3.01 2.59
C LEU A 25 27.47 3.11 3.46
N VAL A 26 28.63 2.67 2.95
CA VAL A 26 29.92 2.72 3.66
C VAL A 26 30.32 4.17 3.94
N CYS A 27 30.13 5.08 2.98
CA CYS A 27 30.41 6.50 3.18
C CYS A 27 29.48 7.14 4.22
N GLY A 28 28.21 6.74 4.27
CA GLY A 28 27.28 7.19 5.30
C GLY A 28 27.68 6.73 6.71
N ILE A 29 28.11 5.47 6.84
CA ILE A 29 28.61 4.93 8.11
C ILE A 29 29.92 5.64 8.52
N TRP A 30 30.81 5.87 7.56
CA TRP A 30 32.08 6.56 7.80
C TRP A 30 31.86 8.02 8.22
N ALA A 31 30.99 8.77 7.52
CA ALA A 31 30.61 10.13 7.90
C ALA A 31 30.00 10.18 9.31
N PHE A 32 29.16 9.21 9.66
CA PHE A 32 28.58 9.09 11.00
C PHE A 32 29.64 8.79 12.08
N ALA A 33 30.61 7.94 11.78
CA ALA A 33 31.70 7.61 12.71
C ALA A 33 32.64 8.81 12.96
N VAL A 34 32.97 9.58 11.91
CA VAL A 34 33.84 10.77 12.01
C VAL A 34 33.14 11.90 12.78
N THR A 35 31.85 12.13 12.52
CA THR A 35 31.06 13.18 13.20
C THR A 35 30.73 12.89 14.66
N LYS A 36 30.89 11.64 15.13
CA LYS A 36 30.65 11.26 16.53
C LYS A 36 31.75 11.78 17.49
N ASN A 37 32.94 12.07 16.99
CA ASN A 37 34.10 12.47 17.80
C ASN A 37 34.42 13.98 17.77
N THR A 38 33.71 14.80 16.98
CA THR A 38 33.97 16.24 16.88
C THR A 38 33.08 17.05 17.82
N LYS A 39 33.69 17.85 18.70
CA LYS A 39 33.03 18.65 19.77
C LYS A 39 32.58 20.06 19.32
N THR A 40 32.45 20.34 18.03
CA THR A 40 32.14 21.68 17.52
C THR A 40 30.63 21.90 17.33
N LYS A 41 30.15 23.04 17.86
CA LYS A 41 28.72 23.43 17.95
C LYS A 41 28.08 23.85 16.62
N HIS A 42 28.79 23.76 15.50
CA HIS A 42 28.30 24.10 14.17
C HIS A 42 28.33 22.87 13.26
N ARG A 43 27.21 22.16 13.18
CA ARG A 43 27.00 21.03 12.27
C ARG A 43 26.76 21.53 10.85
N LEU A 44 27.80 21.98 10.16
CA LEU A 44 27.78 22.09 8.70
C LEU A 44 28.55 20.90 8.16
N HIS A 45 27.83 19.96 7.54
CA HIS A 45 28.34 18.70 6.97
C HIS A 45 29.34 18.86 5.81
N TRP A 46 29.94 20.04 5.66
CA TRP A 46 30.65 20.51 4.47
C TRP A 46 31.89 21.37 4.78
N ASP A 47 32.34 21.44 6.02
CA ASP A 47 33.62 22.11 6.31
C ASP A 47 34.77 21.25 5.78
N ALA A 48 35.59 21.81 4.88
CA ALA A 48 36.74 21.13 4.29
C ALA A 48 37.82 20.78 5.34
N LYS A 49 37.77 21.41 6.53
CA LYS A 49 38.68 21.15 7.65
C LYS A 49 38.25 19.97 8.52
N ASP A 50 37.01 19.51 8.37
CA ASP A 50 36.53 18.29 9.00
C ASP A 50 36.67 17.14 8.00
N ASP A 51 37.37 16.07 8.38
CA ASP A 51 37.58 14.86 7.56
C ASP A 51 36.26 14.16 7.10
N GLY A 52 35.10 14.69 7.47
CA GLY A 52 33.77 14.23 7.08
C GLY A 52 33.30 14.71 5.69
N HIS A 53 33.97 15.68 5.05
CA HIS A 53 33.57 16.17 3.72
C HIS A 53 33.84 15.14 2.60
N VAL A 54 34.96 14.42 2.67
CA VAL A 54 35.36 13.41 1.66
C VAL A 54 34.33 12.26 1.54
N PRO A 55 33.90 11.60 2.64
CA PRO A 55 32.85 10.59 2.58
C PRO A 55 31.55 11.14 2.00
N HIS A 56 31.22 12.39 2.29
CA HIS A 56 29.98 13.01 1.82
C HIS A 56 30.00 13.26 0.30
N VAL A 57 31.11 13.78 -0.23
CA VAL A 57 31.31 13.97 -1.68
C VAL A 57 31.28 12.63 -2.42
N ILE A 58 31.97 11.61 -1.90
CA ILE A 58 31.99 10.27 -2.50
C ILE A 58 30.58 9.65 -2.49
N SER A 59 29.84 9.77 -1.38
CA SER A 59 28.46 9.30 -1.30
C SER A 59 27.55 10.01 -2.29
N ALA A 60 27.68 11.32 -2.43
CA ALA A 60 26.88 12.10 -3.37
C ALA A 60 27.16 11.68 -4.82
N MET A 61 28.44 11.55 -5.20
CA MET A 61 28.84 11.07 -6.52
C MET A 61 28.31 9.66 -6.80
N ALA A 62 28.39 8.75 -5.82
CA ALA A 62 27.88 7.39 -5.96
C ALA A 62 26.35 7.36 -6.16
N GLN A 63 25.61 8.21 -5.45
CA GLN A 63 24.15 8.35 -5.61
C GLN A 63 23.77 8.93 -6.97
N TRP A 64 24.51 9.92 -7.47
CA TRP A 64 24.30 10.49 -8.80
C TRP A 64 24.54 9.47 -9.91
N LEU A 65 25.67 8.75 -9.85
CA LEU A 65 25.97 7.68 -10.80
C LEU A 65 24.93 6.56 -10.74
N PHE A 66 24.42 6.24 -9.55
CA PHE A 66 23.36 5.26 -9.37
C PHE A 66 22.08 5.68 -10.10
N LEU A 67 21.65 6.93 -9.92
CA LEU A 67 20.46 7.48 -10.58
C LEU A 67 20.61 7.55 -12.11
N ILE A 68 21.78 7.98 -12.59
CA ILE A 68 22.08 8.05 -14.03
C ILE A 68 22.02 6.67 -14.68
N LEU A 69 22.49 5.63 -13.99
CA LEU A 69 22.53 4.26 -14.51
C LEU A 69 21.19 3.52 -14.37
N LEU A 70 20.29 4.00 -13.51
CA LEU A 70 18.98 3.40 -13.29
C LEU A 70 18.04 3.56 -14.50
N SER A 71 18.09 4.72 -15.16
CA SER A 71 17.31 4.99 -16.38
C SER A 71 17.66 4.05 -17.55
N PRO A 72 18.93 3.90 -17.97
CA PRO A 72 19.30 2.94 -19.00
C PRO A 72 19.10 1.49 -18.54
N PHE A 73 19.23 1.19 -17.24
CA PHE A 73 18.88 -0.13 -16.70
C PHE A 73 17.43 -0.51 -17.00
N PHE A 74 16.47 0.35 -16.63
CA PHE A 74 15.05 0.13 -16.92
C PHE A 74 14.74 0.17 -18.41
N ALA A 75 15.42 1.03 -19.18
CA ALA A 75 15.29 1.06 -20.63
C ALA A 75 15.69 -0.27 -21.27
N THR A 76 16.61 -1.04 -20.67
CA THR A 76 16.91 -2.38 -21.17
C THR A 76 15.70 -3.30 -21.13
N TYR A 77 14.74 -3.12 -20.20
CA TYR A 77 13.52 -3.94 -20.05
C TYR A 77 12.33 -3.40 -20.85
N PHE A 78 12.51 -2.37 -21.67
CA PHE A 78 11.41 -1.67 -22.34
C PHE A 78 10.56 -2.59 -23.24
N ASN A 79 11.19 -3.55 -23.91
CA ASN A 79 10.47 -4.49 -24.76
C ASN A 79 9.69 -5.53 -23.95
N GLU A 80 10.24 -6.00 -22.83
CA GLU A 80 9.53 -6.87 -21.89
C GLU A 80 8.36 -6.13 -21.22
N MET A 81 8.55 -4.86 -20.86
CA MET A 81 7.49 -4.01 -20.30
C MET A 81 6.38 -3.74 -21.32
N LYS A 82 6.69 -3.58 -22.61
CA LYS A 82 5.68 -3.50 -23.69
C LYS A 82 4.92 -4.81 -23.90
N ALA A 83 5.55 -5.94 -23.63
CA ALA A 83 4.91 -7.26 -23.73
C ALA A 83 4.01 -7.59 -22.52
N MET A 84 4.01 -6.73 -21.49
CA MET A 84 3.08 -6.80 -20.38
C MET A 84 1.74 -6.19 -20.81
N THR A 85 0.70 -7.02 -20.84
CA THR A 85 -0.66 -6.57 -21.09
C THR A 85 -1.54 -6.95 -19.92
N ILE A 86 -2.42 -6.04 -19.50
CA ILE A 86 -3.40 -6.29 -18.44
C ILE A 86 -4.72 -6.62 -19.13
N HIS A 87 -5.09 -7.89 -19.13
CA HIS A 87 -6.37 -8.35 -19.66
C HIS A 87 -7.15 -9.01 -18.53
N ASN A 88 -8.37 -8.53 -18.26
CA ASN A 88 -9.22 -9.00 -17.15
C ASN A 88 -8.52 -8.99 -15.77
N GLY A 89 -7.69 -7.97 -15.50
CA GLY A 89 -7.02 -7.81 -14.21
C GLY A 89 -5.86 -8.78 -13.95
N VAL A 90 -5.46 -9.58 -14.94
CA VAL A 90 -4.29 -10.47 -14.86
C VAL A 90 -3.17 -9.89 -15.73
N LEU A 91 -1.98 -9.72 -15.14
CA LEU A 91 -0.76 -9.33 -15.86
C LEU A 91 -0.32 -10.51 -16.72
N ARG A 92 -0.48 -10.41 -18.05
CA ARG A 92 0.05 -11.40 -19.00
C ARG A 92 1.37 -10.90 -19.59
N ILE A 93 2.40 -11.71 -19.47
CA ILE A 93 3.72 -11.48 -20.08
C ILE A 93 3.85 -12.43 -21.27
N THR A 94 3.79 -11.91 -22.49
CA THR A 94 3.84 -12.75 -23.70
C THR A 94 5.27 -12.81 -24.22
N PHE A 95 5.94 -13.96 -24.10
CA PHE A 95 7.29 -14.15 -24.67
C PHE A 95 7.17 -14.71 -26.10
N THR A 96 7.39 -13.87 -27.11
CA THR A 96 7.44 -14.32 -28.51
C THR A 96 8.79 -14.98 -28.78
N THR A 97 8.87 -16.30 -28.64
CA THR A 97 10.05 -17.04 -29.06
C THR A 97 9.93 -17.36 -30.55
N THR A 98 10.55 -16.57 -31.42
CA THR A 98 10.66 -16.92 -32.85
C THR A 98 11.64 -18.08 -32.99
N VAL A 99 11.12 -19.31 -33.03
CA VAL A 99 11.92 -20.48 -33.44
C VAL A 99 12.11 -20.39 -34.95
N LYS A 100 13.31 -20.01 -35.40
CA LYS A 100 13.73 -20.23 -36.78
C LYS A 100 13.94 -21.74 -36.95
N THR A 101 12.97 -22.42 -37.55
CA THR A 101 13.13 -23.80 -38.01
C THR A 101 14.05 -23.79 -39.23
N THR A 102 15.35 -23.95 -39.03
CA THR A 102 16.26 -24.29 -40.12
C THR A 102 16.16 -25.80 -40.34
N THR A 103 15.37 -26.20 -41.33
CA THR A 103 15.34 -27.58 -41.81
C THR A 103 16.63 -27.84 -42.59
N THR A 104 17.65 -28.37 -41.92
CA THR A 104 18.81 -28.96 -42.61
C THR A 104 18.61 -30.47 -42.66
N GLN A 105 18.27 -30.97 -43.85
CA GLN A 105 18.35 -32.39 -44.16
C GLN A 105 19.80 -32.87 -43.93
N LEU A 106 19.98 -33.90 -43.12
CA LEU A 106 21.22 -34.64 -43.08
C LEU A 106 20.94 -36.09 -43.47
N LYS A 107 21.44 -36.42 -44.67
CA LYS A 107 21.71 -37.78 -45.12
C LYS A 107 22.59 -38.50 -44.09
N THR A 108 22.25 -39.75 -43.86
CA THR A 108 22.97 -40.76 -43.09
C THR A 108 24.45 -40.87 -43.46
N THR A 109 25.33 -40.94 -42.46
CA THR A 109 26.36 -42.01 -42.25
C THR A 109 27.33 -41.61 -41.14
N GLY A 110 27.81 -42.59 -40.36
CA GLY A 110 29.08 -42.47 -39.62
C GLY A 110 29.01 -42.45 -38.09
N LYS A 111 29.38 -43.58 -37.50
CA LYS A 111 29.69 -43.87 -36.08
C LYS A 111 30.48 -42.76 -35.36
N THR A 112 30.25 -42.56 -34.05
CA THR A 112 31.14 -43.01 -32.93
C THR A 112 30.87 -42.28 -31.59
N GLN A 113 30.44 -43.09 -30.60
CA GLN A 113 30.62 -43.08 -29.13
C GLN A 113 30.49 -41.86 -28.18
N LYS A 114 29.78 -42.19 -27.07
CA LYS A 114 29.94 -41.84 -25.64
C LYS A 114 29.60 -40.38 -25.25
N ASN A 115 28.64 -40.10 -24.37
CA ASN A 115 28.45 -40.63 -23.02
C ASN A 115 27.05 -40.33 -22.46
N LYS A 116 26.63 -41.13 -21.47
CA LYS A 116 25.31 -41.12 -20.80
C LYS A 116 25.10 -39.89 -19.90
N THR A 117 23.93 -39.27 -20.00
CA THR A 117 23.17 -38.79 -18.82
C THR A 117 21.69 -38.76 -19.15
N ASN A 118 20.88 -39.49 -18.38
CA ASN A 118 19.44 -39.61 -18.55
C ASN A 118 18.74 -38.31 -18.17
N GLN A 119 18.06 -37.68 -19.13
CA GLN A 119 16.95 -36.77 -18.89
C GLN A 119 15.73 -37.33 -19.62
N THR A 120 14.77 -37.81 -18.85
CA THR A 120 13.46 -38.25 -19.31
C THR A 120 12.72 -37.05 -19.90
N LYS A 121 12.57 -37.04 -21.23
CA LYS A 121 11.74 -36.06 -21.95
C LYS A 121 10.27 -36.48 -21.81
N MET A 122 9.49 -35.74 -21.03
CA MET A 122 8.03 -35.75 -21.18
C MET A 122 7.69 -35.32 -22.60
N THR A 123 6.81 -36.07 -23.25
CA THR A 123 6.41 -35.79 -24.63
C THR A 123 5.29 -34.75 -24.66
N ALA A 124 5.22 -33.96 -25.73
CA ALA A 124 4.27 -32.84 -25.87
C ALA A 124 2.79 -33.25 -25.72
N ASN A 125 2.46 -34.53 -25.89
CA ASN A 125 1.10 -35.04 -25.63
C ASN A 125 0.79 -35.13 -24.12
N GLU A 126 1.75 -35.45 -23.27
CA GLU A 126 1.56 -35.49 -21.81
C GLU A 126 1.43 -34.09 -21.21
N ALA A 127 2.14 -33.10 -21.79
CA ALA A 127 2.00 -31.71 -21.40
C ALA A 127 0.64 -31.13 -21.80
N LYS A 128 0.09 -31.53 -22.96
CA LYS A 128 -1.23 -31.08 -23.40
C LYS A 128 -2.36 -31.73 -22.60
N VAL A 129 -2.21 -33.02 -22.28
CA VAL A 129 -3.12 -33.73 -21.37
C VAL A 129 -3.05 -33.15 -19.95
N SER A 130 -1.87 -32.76 -19.45
CA SER A 130 -1.76 -32.12 -18.13
C SER A 130 -2.32 -30.69 -18.13
N GLU A 131 -2.15 -29.91 -19.19
CA GLU A 131 -2.76 -28.59 -19.34
C GLU A 131 -4.28 -28.67 -19.42
N ASP A 132 -4.84 -29.63 -20.16
CA ASP A 132 -6.29 -29.84 -20.24
C ASP A 132 -6.87 -30.35 -18.91
N ILE A 133 -6.15 -31.22 -18.18
CA ILE A 133 -6.54 -31.67 -16.83
C ILE A 133 -6.46 -30.50 -15.83
N ILE A 134 -5.42 -29.68 -15.87
CA ILE A 134 -5.29 -28.50 -15.00
C ILE A 134 -6.37 -27.48 -15.34
N ALA A 135 -6.66 -27.22 -16.62
CA ALA A 135 -7.71 -26.31 -17.05
C ALA A 135 -9.11 -26.82 -16.67
N ASN A 136 -9.36 -28.13 -16.78
CA ASN A 136 -10.63 -28.74 -16.37
C ASN A 136 -10.78 -28.79 -14.85
N ASN A 137 -9.71 -29.05 -14.10
CA ASN A 137 -9.71 -28.98 -12.64
C ASN A 137 -9.85 -27.54 -12.13
N MET A 138 -9.29 -26.54 -12.83
CA MET A 138 -9.50 -25.12 -12.53
C MET A 138 -10.92 -24.66 -12.88
N ARG A 139 -11.53 -25.22 -13.95
CA ARG A 139 -12.94 -24.96 -14.27
C ARG A 139 -13.86 -25.62 -13.25
N ALA A 140 -13.63 -26.88 -12.88
CA ALA A 140 -14.38 -27.58 -11.85
C ALA A 140 -14.25 -26.89 -10.48
N ALA A 141 -13.03 -26.48 -10.09
CA ALA A 141 -12.80 -25.71 -8.86
C ALA A 141 -13.46 -24.32 -8.90
N ASN A 142 -13.58 -23.68 -10.07
CA ASN A 142 -14.35 -22.45 -10.22
C ASN A 142 -15.87 -22.69 -10.22
N GLN A 143 -16.33 -23.85 -10.66
CA GLN A 143 -17.75 -24.19 -10.74
C GLN A 143 -18.29 -24.64 -9.37
N ASP A 144 -17.49 -25.36 -8.58
CA ASP A 144 -17.83 -25.75 -7.20
C ASP A 144 -17.79 -24.56 -6.21
N MET A 145 -17.14 -23.46 -6.57
CA MET A 145 -17.05 -22.22 -5.77
C MET A 145 -18.13 -21.18 -6.14
N ILE A 146 -18.82 -21.35 -7.26
CA ILE A 146 -19.92 -20.51 -7.70
C ILE A 146 -21.18 -21.33 -7.51
N GLY A 147 -21.70 -21.34 -6.27
CA GLY A 147 -23.05 -21.84 -6.05
C GLY A 147 -24.04 -21.14 -6.99
N ASP A 148 -25.12 -21.84 -7.34
CA ASP A 148 -26.20 -21.52 -8.30
C ASP A 148 -26.96 -20.18 -8.05
N ALA A 149 -26.26 -19.10 -7.72
CA ALA A 149 -26.81 -17.77 -7.64
C ALA A 149 -26.89 -17.20 -9.06
N LYS A 150 -28.11 -16.96 -9.54
CA LYS A 150 -28.37 -16.23 -10.79
C LYS A 150 -27.47 -14.98 -10.85
N PRO A 151 -26.86 -14.66 -12.00
CA PRO A 151 -25.98 -13.50 -12.11
C PRO A 151 -26.73 -12.22 -11.71
N PHE A 152 -26.32 -11.61 -10.59
CA PHE A 152 -26.93 -10.39 -10.09
C PHE A 152 -26.63 -9.22 -11.04
N LYS A 153 -27.66 -8.72 -11.72
CA LYS A 153 -27.56 -7.49 -12.51
C LYS A 153 -27.39 -6.30 -11.57
N ARG A 154 -26.25 -5.61 -11.67
CA ARG A 154 -25.93 -4.47 -10.80
C ARG A 154 -26.61 -3.21 -11.31
N ASP A 155 -27.44 -2.61 -10.47
CA ASP A 155 -28.02 -1.30 -10.73
C ASP A 155 -27.01 -0.21 -10.36
N LEU A 156 -26.60 0.56 -11.36
CA LEU A 156 -25.65 1.66 -11.17
C LEU A 156 -26.31 2.85 -10.46
N VAL A 157 -25.54 3.52 -9.61
CA VAL A 157 -25.97 4.74 -8.92
C VAL A 157 -25.22 5.92 -9.54
N TRP A 158 -25.79 6.49 -10.60
CA TRP A 158 -25.16 7.55 -11.41
C TRP A 158 -24.73 8.78 -10.60
N ARG A 159 -25.50 9.16 -9.57
CA ARG A 159 -25.11 10.23 -8.64
C ARG A 159 -23.74 9.93 -8.01
N ASN A 160 -23.52 8.72 -7.53
CA ASN A 160 -22.27 8.34 -6.86
C ASN A 160 -21.13 8.28 -7.88
N ILE A 161 -21.39 7.77 -9.08
CA ILE A 161 -20.41 7.76 -10.18
C ILE A 161 -19.93 9.17 -10.49
N ILE A 162 -20.85 10.10 -10.72
CA ILE A 162 -20.54 11.49 -11.06
C ILE A 162 -19.75 12.16 -9.92
N LEU A 163 -20.22 12.05 -8.68
CA LEU A 163 -19.53 12.64 -7.52
C LEU A 163 -18.13 12.06 -7.32
N MET A 164 -17.98 10.75 -7.49
CA MET A 164 -16.68 10.09 -7.35
C MET A 164 -15.71 10.50 -8.46
N SER A 165 -16.20 10.63 -9.70
CA SER A 165 -15.40 11.16 -10.82
C SER A 165 -14.97 12.60 -10.57
N ILE A 166 -15.88 13.48 -10.14
CA ILE A 166 -15.57 14.88 -9.83
C ILE A 166 -14.52 14.97 -8.72
N LEU A 167 -14.66 14.16 -7.66
CA LEU A 167 -13.70 14.12 -6.55
C LEU A 167 -12.29 13.75 -7.04
N HIS A 168 -12.15 12.68 -7.82
CA HIS A 168 -10.85 12.22 -8.29
C HIS A 168 -10.23 13.20 -9.31
N ILE A 169 -11.02 13.80 -10.20
CA ILE A 169 -10.54 14.85 -11.11
C ILE A 169 -10.07 16.07 -10.33
N SER A 170 -10.84 16.50 -9.33
CA SER A 170 -10.46 17.61 -8.45
C SER A 170 -9.20 17.31 -7.64
N SER A 171 -9.00 16.05 -7.22
CA SER A 171 -7.78 15.62 -6.56
C SER A 171 -6.55 15.69 -7.47
N ILE A 172 -6.69 15.34 -8.76
CA ILE A 172 -5.60 15.49 -9.74
C ILE A 172 -5.22 16.96 -9.86
N TYR A 173 -6.21 17.85 -9.97
CA TYR A 173 -5.96 19.28 -9.98
C TYR A 173 -5.31 19.79 -8.68
N GLY A 174 -5.76 19.32 -7.52
CA GLY A 174 -5.13 19.63 -6.24
C GLY A 174 -3.69 19.14 -6.14
N ILE A 175 -3.34 17.99 -6.74
CA ILE A 175 -1.94 17.53 -6.83
C ILE A 175 -1.10 18.48 -7.70
N ILE A 176 -1.66 18.95 -8.82
CA ILE A 176 -0.99 19.94 -9.67
C ILE A 176 -0.78 21.24 -8.89
N LEU A 177 -1.78 21.74 -8.18
CA LEU A 177 -1.65 22.93 -7.32
C LEU A 177 -0.57 22.72 -6.26
N ALA A 178 -0.62 21.58 -5.58
CA ALA A 178 0.35 21.22 -4.55
C ALA A 178 1.77 21.42 -5.08
N ILE A 179 2.12 20.74 -6.18
CA ILE A 179 3.48 20.73 -6.75
C ILE A 179 3.98 22.13 -7.12
N ASN A 180 3.09 23.04 -7.53
CA ASN A 180 3.50 24.31 -8.14
C ASN A 180 3.40 25.53 -7.22
N VAL A 181 2.36 25.63 -6.40
CA VAL A 181 1.96 26.91 -5.78
C VAL A 181 1.62 26.84 -4.30
N VAL A 182 1.66 25.66 -3.68
CA VAL A 182 1.22 25.47 -2.29
C VAL A 182 2.37 25.63 -1.31
N SER A 183 2.10 26.33 -0.21
CA SER A 183 3.09 26.56 0.84
C SER A 183 3.40 25.28 1.65
N TRP A 184 4.64 25.16 2.14
CA TRP A 184 5.06 24.02 2.97
C TRP A 184 4.19 23.76 4.22
N PRO A 185 3.69 24.77 4.95
CA PRO A 185 2.77 24.54 6.07
C PRO A 185 1.46 23.87 5.65
N THR A 186 0.91 24.21 4.48
CA THR A 186 -0.31 23.58 3.93
C THR A 186 -0.11 22.09 3.68
N TYR A 187 1.05 21.69 3.16
CA TYR A 187 1.40 20.29 2.98
C TYR A 187 1.45 19.51 4.28
N ILE A 188 2.15 20.06 5.28
CA ILE A 188 2.26 19.43 6.61
C ILE A 188 0.87 19.31 7.23
N PHE A 189 0.07 20.37 7.15
CA PHE A 189 -1.28 20.38 7.68
C PHE A 189 -2.17 19.34 7.00
N ALA A 190 -2.19 19.27 5.67
CA ALA A 190 -2.94 18.25 4.93
C ALA A 190 -2.50 16.82 5.32
N TYR A 191 -1.19 16.59 5.48
CA TYR A 191 -0.66 15.30 5.90
C TYR A 191 -1.07 14.92 7.32
N VAL A 192 -1.02 15.86 8.27
CA VAL A 192 -1.50 15.66 9.64
C VAL A 192 -2.99 15.33 9.64
N LEU A 193 -3.81 16.06 8.88
CA LEU A 193 -5.24 15.76 8.75
C LEU A 193 -5.48 14.38 8.15
N ALA A 194 -4.68 13.93 7.19
CA ALA A 194 -4.76 12.58 6.64
C ALA A 194 -4.47 11.52 7.72
N ILE A 195 -3.43 11.70 8.54
CA ILE A 195 -3.13 10.80 9.67
C ILE A 195 -4.28 10.77 10.68
N CYS A 196 -4.80 11.94 11.07
CA CYS A 196 -5.95 12.04 11.96
C CYS A 196 -7.16 11.29 11.40
N SER A 197 -7.47 11.48 10.11
CA SER A 197 -8.55 10.76 9.42
C SER A 197 -8.35 9.24 9.51
N SER A 198 -7.14 8.77 9.20
CA SER A 198 -6.77 7.36 9.28
C SER A 198 -6.91 6.80 10.69
N PHE A 199 -6.57 7.56 11.75
CA PHE A 199 -6.82 7.13 13.13
C PHE A 199 -8.31 7.08 13.49
N GLY A 200 -9.10 8.02 12.98
CA GLY A 200 -10.56 8.00 13.13
C GLY A 200 -11.21 6.72 12.59
N ILE A 201 -10.71 6.21 11.46
CA ILE A 201 -11.13 4.92 10.91
C ILE A 201 -10.50 3.76 11.68
N THR A 202 -9.16 3.69 11.74
CA THR A 202 -8.45 2.50 12.24
C THR A 202 -8.53 2.32 13.76
N CYS A 203 -8.30 3.37 14.53
CA CYS A 203 -8.33 3.31 15.99
C CYS A 203 -9.76 3.48 16.52
N GLY A 204 -10.56 4.32 15.86
CA GLY A 204 -11.98 4.53 16.18
C GLY A 204 -12.90 3.48 15.59
N ALA A 205 -13.46 3.78 14.41
CA ALA A 205 -14.54 3.00 13.78
C ALA A 205 -14.25 1.49 13.78
N HIS A 206 -13.04 1.12 13.38
CA HIS A 206 -12.58 -0.26 13.26
C HIS A 206 -12.30 -0.90 14.63
N ARG A 207 -11.21 -0.52 15.32
CA ARG A 207 -10.74 -1.26 16.52
C ARG A 207 -11.61 -1.03 17.76
N LEU A 208 -12.04 0.22 18.01
CA LEU A 208 -12.84 0.58 19.18
C LEU A 208 -14.30 0.13 19.03
N TRP A 209 -14.99 0.65 18.01
CA TRP A 209 -16.44 0.49 17.90
C TRP A 209 -16.87 -0.81 17.20
N CYS A 210 -16.19 -1.23 16.13
CA CYS A 210 -16.54 -2.51 15.48
C CYS A 210 -16.08 -3.72 16.28
N HIS A 211 -14.78 -3.81 16.55
CA HIS A 211 -14.16 -5.01 17.12
C HIS A 211 -14.13 -5.03 18.64
N ARG A 212 -14.32 -3.87 19.29
CA ARG A 212 -14.23 -3.74 20.76
C ARG A 212 -12.92 -4.36 21.27
N SER A 213 -11.81 -4.12 20.56
CA SER A 213 -10.50 -4.67 20.88
C SER A 213 -9.80 -3.91 22.01
N TYR A 214 -10.32 -2.75 22.38
CA TYR A 214 -9.96 -2.01 23.58
C TYR A 214 -11.15 -1.15 24.03
N LYS A 215 -11.06 -0.57 25.23
CA LYS A 215 -12.01 0.43 25.74
C LYS A 215 -11.34 1.79 25.80
N ALA A 216 -12.13 2.83 25.55
CA ALA A 216 -11.68 4.22 25.58
C ALA A 216 -12.48 5.01 26.62
N ARG A 217 -11.85 5.95 27.32
CA ARG A 217 -12.52 6.98 28.13
C ARG A 217 -13.09 8.06 27.21
N LEU A 218 -14.06 8.83 27.74
CA LEU A 218 -14.80 9.83 26.98
C LEU A 218 -13.91 10.81 26.17
N PRO A 219 -12.79 11.36 26.68
CA PRO A 219 -11.94 12.25 25.89
C PRO A 219 -11.40 11.62 24.62
N LEU A 220 -10.96 10.35 24.69
CA LEU A 220 -10.47 9.62 23.52
C LEU A 220 -11.61 9.25 22.56
N GLN A 221 -12.78 8.89 23.08
CA GLN A 221 -13.96 8.63 22.22
C GLN A 221 -14.36 9.87 21.42
N ILE A 222 -14.39 11.05 22.05
CA ILE A 222 -14.70 12.32 21.37
C ILE A 222 -13.62 12.64 20.33
N LEU A 223 -12.34 12.50 20.68
CA LEU A 223 -11.23 12.73 19.75
C LEU A 223 -11.33 11.83 18.50
N LEU A 224 -11.56 10.53 18.70
CA LEU A 224 -11.71 9.57 17.60
C LEU A 224 -12.97 9.81 16.78
N MET A 225 -14.05 10.32 17.39
CA MET A 225 -15.27 10.72 16.68
C MET A 225 -15.04 11.95 15.78
N VAL A 226 -14.29 12.95 16.25
CA VAL A 226 -13.87 14.10 15.43
C VAL A 226 -12.99 13.63 14.27
N PHE A 227 -12.01 12.76 14.55
CA PHE A 227 -11.15 12.19 13.53
C PHE A 227 -11.90 11.32 12.50
N ASN A 228 -12.90 10.55 12.94
CA ASN A 228 -13.75 9.77 12.03
C ASN A 228 -14.61 10.71 11.15
N THR A 229 -15.13 11.79 11.72
CA THR A 229 -15.88 12.81 10.97
C THR A 229 -15.00 13.48 9.90
N LEU A 230 -13.72 13.76 10.23
CA LEU A 230 -12.72 14.26 9.28
C LEU A 230 -12.45 13.26 8.13
N ALA A 231 -12.65 11.96 8.34
CA ALA A 231 -12.45 10.95 7.31
C ALA A 231 -13.59 10.89 6.28
N LEU A 232 -14.83 11.27 6.63
CA LEU A 232 -16.02 11.23 5.77
C LEU A 232 -16.23 9.88 5.05
N GLU A 233 -16.27 8.81 5.83
CA GLU A 233 -16.58 7.45 5.34
C GLU A 233 -17.95 6.94 5.84
N ASN A 234 -18.93 7.83 5.96
CA ASN A 234 -20.18 7.67 6.72
C ASN A 234 -19.99 7.78 8.23
N ASP A 235 -21.09 7.91 8.97
CA ASP A 235 -21.07 7.98 10.42
C ASP A 235 -20.66 6.63 11.05
N ILE A 236 -20.17 6.67 12.28
CA ILE A 236 -19.62 5.49 12.98
C ILE A 236 -20.62 4.33 13.00
N TYR A 237 -21.92 4.60 13.17
CA TYR A 237 -22.92 3.55 13.25
C TYR A 237 -23.09 2.83 11.91
N GLU A 238 -23.21 3.57 10.80
CA GLU A 238 -23.34 2.98 9.48
C GLU A 238 -22.07 2.24 9.04
N TRP A 239 -20.90 2.87 9.21
CA TRP A 239 -19.61 2.24 8.91
C TRP A 239 -19.46 0.93 9.69
N SER A 240 -19.81 0.95 10.98
CA SER A 240 -19.66 -0.21 11.84
C SER A 240 -20.62 -1.35 11.50
N ARG A 241 -21.86 -1.04 11.10
CA ARG A 241 -22.81 -2.04 10.62
C ARG A 241 -22.24 -2.77 9.41
N ASP A 242 -21.77 -2.03 8.42
CA ASP A 242 -21.25 -2.60 7.17
C ASP A 242 -19.97 -3.41 7.42
N HIS A 243 -19.09 -2.93 8.32
CA HIS A 243 -17.86 -3.62 8.67
C HIS A 243 -18.10 -4.91 9.48
N ARG A 244 -19.02 -4.90 10.45
CA ARG A 244 -19.44 -6.12 11.18
C ARG A 244 -20.08 -7.14 10.24
N LEU A 245 -20.86 -6.67 9.26
CA LEU A 245 -21.45 -7.51 8.23
C LEU A 245 -20.38 -8.14 7.33
N HIS A 246 -19.41 -7.35 6.87
CA HIS A 246 -18.24 -7.81 6.12
C HIS A 246 -17.53 -8.94 6.88
N HIS A 247 -17.21 -8.75 8.17
CA HIS A 247 -16.55 -9.79 8.95
C HIS A 247 -17.36 -11.09 9.10
N LYS A 248 -18.67 -10.98 9.29
CA LYS A 248 -19.54 -12.16 9.49
C LYS A 248 -19.78 -12.94 8.21
N HIS A 249 -19.78 -12.26 7.07
CA HIS A 249 -20.18 -12.81 5.77
C HIS A 249 -19.15 -12.54 4.67
N SER A 250 -17.86 -12.43 5.04
CA SER A 250 -16.76 -12.04 4.15
C SER A 250 -16.78 -12.80 2.85
N ASP A 251 -16.63 -12.07 1.75
CA ASP A 251 -16.50 -12.62 0.39
C ASP A 251 -17.74 -13.38 -0.10
N THR A 252 -18.88 -13.26 0.57
CA THR A 252 -20.18 -13.76 0.09
C THR A 252 -21.02 -12.65 -0.53
N ASP A 253 -22.19 -12.96 -1.06
CA ASP A 253 -23.12 -11.95 -1.57
C ASP A 253 -23.71 -11.03 -0.50
N ALA A 254 -23.55 -11.38 0.78
CA ALA A 254 -23.91 -10.53 1.92
C ALA A 254 -22.79 -9.57 2.34
N ASP A 255 -21.57 -9.71 1.79
CA ASP A 255 -20.47 -8.78 2.00
C ASP A 255 -20.63 -7.53 1.11
N PRO A 256 -20.70 -6.30 1.69
CA PRO A 256 -20.83 -5.07 0.93
C PRO A 256 -19.74 -4.87 -0.15
N HIS A 257 -18.52 -5.32 0.12
CA HIS A 257 -17.35 -5.11 -0.75
C HIS A 257 -16.66 -6.43 -1.13
N ASN A 258 -17.46 -7.49 -1.30
CA ASN A 258 -17.05 -8.84 -1.70
C ASN A 258 -15.92 -8.84 -2.74
N SER A 259 -14.73 -9.30 -2.31
CA SER A 259 -13.52 -9.28 -3.14
C SER A 259 -13.55 -10.29 -4.30
N ARG A 260 -14.38 -11.34 -4.22
CA ARG A 260 -14.59 -12.32 -5.31
C ARG A 260 -15.19 -11.68 -6.57
N ARG A 261 -15.75 -10.46 -6.44
CA ARG A 261 -16.26 -9.66 -7.56
C ARG A 261 -15.16 -8.84 -8.27
N GLY A 262 -13.91 -9.00 -7.85
CA GLY A 262 -12.71 -8.42 -8.44
C GLY A 262 -12.29 -7.10 -7.81
N PHE A 263 -11.02 -6.73 -8.05
CA PHE A 263 -10.37 -5.55 -7.47
C PHE A 263 -11.18 -4.26 -7.59
N PHE A 264 -11.70 -3.94 -8.77
CA PHE A 264 -12.45 -2.70 -8.97
C PHE A 264 -13.71 -2.65 -8.10
N PHE A 265 -14.43 -3.77 -7.96
CA PHE A 265 -15.64 -3.82 -7.15
C PHE A 265 -15.31 -3.62 -5.67
N SER A 266 -14.35 -4.36 -5.12
CA SER A 266 -13.99 -4.25 -3.70
C SER A 266 -13.28 -2.95 -3.34
N HIS A 267 -12.61 -2.31 -4.30
CA HIS A 267 -11.96 -1.01 -4.08
C HIS A 267 -12.98 0.13 -4.07
N VAL A 268 -13.74 0.35 -5.16
CA VAL A 268 -14.66 1.50 -5.26
C VAL A 268 -16.01 1.15 -5.89
N GLY A 269 -16.08 0.12 -6.73
CA GLY A 269 -17.29 -0.21 -7.50
C GLY A 269 -18.51 -0.56 -6.65
N TRP A 270 -18.31 -1.06 -5.43
CA TRP A 270 -19.39 -1.30 -4.47
C TRP A 270 -20.12 -0.02 -4.04
N LEU A 271 -19.44 1.14 -4.04
CA LEU A 271 -20.04 2.46 -3.79
C LEU A 271 -20.81 3.01 -5.00
N LEU A 272 -20.51 2.49 -6.19
CA LEU A 272 -21.05 3.00 -7.47
C LEU A 272 -22.33 2.26 -7.91
N SER A 273 -22.74 1.24 -7.16
CA SER A 273 -23.89 0.41 -7.47
C SER A 273 -24.76 0.16 -6.23
N ARG A 274 -25.99 -0.29 -6.45
CA ARG A 274 -26.88 -0.70 -5.35
C ARG A 274 -26.33 -1.96 -4.69
N LYS A 275 -26.35 -1.96 -3.35
CA LYS A 275 -26.00 -3.13 -2.53
C LYS A 275 -26.83 -4.34 -2.93
N HIS A 276 -26.22 -5.53 -2.93
CA HIS A 276 -26.90 -6.79 -3.16
C HIS A 276 -28.03 -7.01 -2.14
N PRO A 277 -29.17 -7.64 -2.49
CA PRO A 277 -30.26 -7.91 -1.56
C PRO A 277 -29.82 -8.63 -0.28
N GLU A 278 -28.88 -9.57 -0.38
CA GLU A 278 -28.33 -10.29 0.78
C GLU A 278 -27.62 -9.36 1.77
N VAL A 279 -26.99 -8.27 1.32
CA VAL A 279 -26.38 -7.27 2.22
C VAL A 279 -27.46 -6.64 3.11
N LYS A 280 -28.63 -6.34 2.55
CA LYS A 280 -29.77 -5.79 3.32
C LYS A 280 -30.39 -6.85 4.22
N ALA A 281 -30.56 -8.09 3.73
CA ALA A 281 -31.17 -9.17 4.48
C ALA A 281 -30.33 -9.58 5.69
N LYS A 282 -29.04 -9.87 5.48
CA LYS A 282 -28.11 -10.27 6.55
C LYS A 282 -27.69 -9.09 7.42
N GLY A 283 -27.66 -7.87 6.89
CA GLY A 283 -27.38 -6.66 7.66
C GLY A 283 -28.35 -6.44 8.82
N LYS A 284 -29.62 -6.85 8.70
CA LYS A 284 -30.61 -6.80 9.79
C LYS A 284 -30.29 -7.75 10.95
N THR A 285 -29.43 -8.75 10.73
CA THR A 285 -29.04 -9.74 11.75
C THR A 285 -27.82 -9.33 12.56
N ILE A 286 -27.22 -8.18 12.24
CA ILE A 286 -26.06 -7.65 12.94
C ILE A 286 -26.54 -6.94 14.20
N ASN A 287 -26.06 -7.38 15.36
CA ASN A 287 -26.32 -6.68 16.62
C ASN A 287 -25.60 -5.31 16.60
N MET A 288 -26.37 -4.26 16.84
CA MET A 288 -25.92 -2.86 16.86
C MET A 288 -26.28 -2.15 18.17
N ASP A 289 -26.81 -2.86 19.17
CA ASP A 289 -27.38 -2.27 20.39
C ASP A 289 -26.33 -1.48 21.18
N ASP A 290 -25.09 -1.95 21.20
CA ASP A 290 -23.98 -1.25 21.85
C ASP A 290 -23.69 0.11 21.21
N LEU A 291 -23.74 0.18 19.87
CA LEU A 291 -23.49 1.41 19.12
C LEU A 291 -24.69 2.34 19.14
N ALA A 292 -25.90 1.77 19.18
CA ALA A 292 -27.15 2.52 19.32
C ALA A 292 -27.24 3.20 20.70
N ASN A 293 -26.68 2.59 21.74
CA ASN A 293 -26.70 3.11 23.11
C ASN A 293 -25.49 4.00 23.46
N ASP A 294 -24.46 4.05 22.61
CA ASP A 294 -23.29 4.91 22.83
C ASP A 294 -23.64 6.40 22.60
N PRO A 295 -23.51 7.28 23.61
CA PRO A 295 -23.91 8.68 23.49
C PRO A 295 -23.05 9.48 22.51
N VAL A 296 -21.77 9.13 22.34
CA VAL A 296 -20.85 9.80 21.39
C VAL A 296 -21.26 9.47 19.96
N ILE A 297 -21.59 8.20 19.69
CA ILE A 297 -22.06 7.78 18.37
C ILE A 297 -23.41 8.40 18.05
N ARG A 298 -24.36 8.39 19.00
CA ARG A 298 -25.67 9.04 18.83
C ARG A 298 -25.53 10.53 18.50
N PHE A 299 -24.64 11.22 19.21
CA PHE A 299 -24.34 12.63 18.96
C PHE A 299 -23.78 12.83 17.54
N GLN A 300 -22.74 12.08 17.16
CA GLN A 300 -22.15 12.19 15.83
C GLN A 300 -23.19 11.96 14.74
N ARG A 301 -24.02 10.92 14.88
CA ARG A 301 -25.05 10.57 13.90
C ARG A 301 -26.14 11.64 13.80
N ALA A 302 -26.58 12.21 14.92
CA ALA A 302 -27.59 13.27 14.95
C ALA A 302 -27.10 14.57 14.29
N PHE A 303 -25.81 14.90 14.44
CA PHE A 303 -25.21 16.12 13.91
C PHE A 303 -24.25 15.88 12.74
N TYR A 304 -24.34 14.73 12.07
CA TYR A 304 -23.32 14.30 11.11
C TYR A 304 -23.08 15.31 10.00
N ILE A 305 -24.15 15.86 9.41
CA ILE A 305 -24.04 16.83 8.32
C ILE A 305 -23.38 18.14 8.78
N PRO A 306 -23.86 18.84 9.84
CA PRO A 306 -23.16 20.00 10.38
C PRO A 306 -21.69 19.73 10.75
N LEU A 307 -21.41 18.59 11.40
CA LEU A 307 -20.06 18.22 11.82
C LEU A 307 -19.14 17.98 10.61
N VAL A 308 -19.61 17.31 9.56
CA VAL A 308 -18.84 17.11 8.32
C VAL A 308 -18.54 18.42 7.63
N LEU A 309 -19.54 19.31 7.46
CA LEU A 309 -19.32 20.60 6.85
C LEU A 309 -18.23 21.39 7.58
N LEU A 310 -18.27 21.39 8.91
CA LEU A 310 -17.29 22.06 9.74
C LEU A 310 -15.91 21.39 9.73
N ILE A 311 -15.84 20.11 10.11
CA ILE A 311 -14.59 19.40 10.42
C ILE A 311 -13.90 18.88 9.16
N TRP A 312 -14.64 18.36 8.19
CA TRP A 312 -14.07 17.83 6.95
C TRP A 312 -13.83 18.92 5.90
N GLY A 313 -14.70 19.94 5.84
CA GLY A 313 -14.67 20.98 4.80
C GLY A 313 -14.09 22.31 5.25
N LEU A 314 -14.80 23.01 6.14
CA LEU A 314 -14.50 24.41 6.49
C LEU A 314 -13.17 24.55 7.25
N ILE A 315 -12.97 23.80 8.34
CA ILE A 315 -11.74 23.88 9.14
C ILE A 315 -10.50 23.62 8.27
N PRO A 316 -10.42 22.53 7.48
CA PRO A 316 -9.24 22.28 6.64
C PRO A 316 -8.99 23.35 5.58
N THR A 317 -10.02 24.08 5.15
CA THR A 317 -9.92 25.15 4.14
C THR A 317 -9.45 26.47 4.75
N TYR A 318 -10.03 26.85 5.88
CA TYR A 318 -9.82 28.18 6.47
C TYR A 318 -8.60 28.26 7.39
N VAL A 319 -8.19 27.16 8.03
CA VAL A 319 -6.99 27.15 8.88
C VAL A 319 -5.74 27.57 8.11
N PRO A 320 -5.44 27.02 6.92
CA PRO A 320 -4.29 27.47 6.13
C PRO A 320 -4.33 28.94 5.75
N HIS A 321 -5.54 29.42 5.43
CA HIS A 321 -5.75 30.80 5.03
C HIS A 321 -5.44 31.78 6.16
N TYR A 322 -5.98 31.54 7.36
CA TYR A 322 -5.81 32.47 8.48
C TYR A 322 -4.47 32.34 9.18
N LEU A 323 -3.86 31.16 9.22
CA LEU A 323 -2.64 30.96 10.01
C LEU A 323 -1.34 31.25 9.23
N TRP A 324 -1.31 31.04 7.91
CA TRP A 324 -0.11 31.28 7.11
C TRP A 324 -0.38 31.86 5.71
N GLY A 325 -1.58 32.43 5.50
CA GLY A 325 -1.88 33.20 4.30
C GLY A 325 -2.08 32.37 3.02
N GLU A 326 -2.39 31.08 3.14
CA GLU A 326 -2.71 30.25 1.97
C GLU A 326 -4.01 30.72 1.30
N THR A 327 -4.15 30.51 -0.01
CA THR A 327 -5.42 30.82 -0.68
C THR A 327 -6.51 29.82 -0.26
N LEU A 328 -7.76 30.28 -0.11
CA LEU A 328 -8.89 29.39 0.16
C LEU A 328 -9.04 28.31 -0.93
N TRP A 329 -8.68 28.65 -2.16
CA TRP A 329 -8.68 27.73 -3.30
C TRP A 329 -7.70 26.57 -3.09
N ASN A 330 -6.44 26.87 -2.74
CA ASN A 330 -5.44 25.85 -2.44
C ASN A 330 -5.82 25.02 -1.22
N GLY A 331 -6.33 25.65 -0.16
CA GLY A 331 -6.84 24.95 1.04
C GLY A 331 -7.95 23.96 0.71
N TRP A 332 -8.93 24.36 -0.11
CA TRP A 332 -10.02 23.48 -0.53
C TRP A 332 -9.53 22.31 -1.38
N PHE A 333 -8.77 22.56 -2.44
CA PHE A 333 -8.35 21.49 -3.34
C PHE A 333 -7.32 20.55 -2.69
N VAL A 334 -6.40 21.04 -1.87
CA VAL A 334 -5.34 20.22 -1.26
C VAL A 334 -5.77 19.62 0.08
N CYS A 335 -6.15 20.45 1.05
CA CYS A 335 -6.46 19.99 2.41
C CYS A 335 -7.81 19.29 2.52
N VAL A 336 -8.77 19.60 1.64
CA VAL A 336 -10.07 18.91 1.60
C VAL A 336 -10.08 17.80 0.56
N LEU A 337 -10.09 18.13 -0.73
CA LEU A 337 -10.39 17.15 -1.80
C LEU A 337 -9.27 16.14 -2.04
N THR A 338 -8.02 16.60 -2.21
CA THR A 338 -6.88 15.69 -2.43
C THR A 338 -6.61 14.83 -1.21
N ARG A 339 -6.57 15.42 -0.01
CA ARG A 339 -6.44 14.67 1.24
C ARG A 339 -7.57 13.65 1.42
N TYR A 340 -8.83 14.01 1.15
CA TYR A 340 -9.95 13.08 1.24
C TYR A 340 -9.80 11.91 0.28
N THR A 341 -9.49 12.20 -0.99
CA THR A 341 -9.28 11.18 -2.03
C THR A 341 -8.15 10.23 -1.64
N TYR A 342 -7.05 10.76 -1.11
CA TYR A 342 -5.93 9.98 -0.60
C TYR A 342 -6.37 9.02 0.53
N VAL A 343 -7.05 9.54 1.56
CA VAL A 343 -7.53 8.72 2.70
C VAL A 343 -8.47 7.61 2.22
N LEU A 344 -9.44 7.93 1.35
CA LEU A 344 -10.37 6.94 0.79
C LEU A 344 -9.64 5.79 0.10
N ASN A 345 -8.70 6.10 -0.81
CA ASN A 345 -7.99 5.07 -1.55
C ASN A 345 -7.10 4.21 -0.64
N ILE A 346 -6.52 4.80 0.42
CA ILE A 346 -5.80 4.04 1.44
C ILE A 346 -6.75 3.08 2.18
N THR A 347 -7.92 3.54 2.62
CA THR A 347 -8.90 2.67 3.28
C THR A 347 -9.39 1.57 2.35
N TRP A 348 -9.71 1.90 1.09
CA TRP A 348 -10.20 0.94 0.10
C TRP A 348 -9.17 -0.11 -0.32
N CYS A 349 -7.87 0.18 -0.17
CA CYS A 349 -6.83 -0.83 -0.34
C CYS A 349 -6.95 -1.97 0.69
N VAL A 350 -7.52 -1.73 1.88
CA VAL A 350 -7.79 -2.82 2.84
C VAL A 350 -8.80 -3.80 2.24
N ASN A 351 -9.89 -3.29 1.64
CA ASN A 351 -10.94 -4.12 1.05
C ASN A 351 -10.48 -4.84 -0.22
N SER A 352 -9.56 -4.24 -0.99
CA SER A 352 -9.11 -4.80 -2.26
C SER A 352 -7.75 -5.50 -2.17
N VAL A 353 -6.67 -4.75 -1.91
CA VAL A 353 -5.30 -5.29 -1.87
C VAL A 353 -5.15 -6.33 -0.77
N ALA A 354 -5.67 -6.07 0.43
CA ALA A 354 -5.54 -6.97 1.58
C ALA A 354 -6.50 -8.18 1.54
N HIS A 355 -7.25 -8.36 0.46
CA HIS A 355 -8.02 -9.57 0.15
C HIS A 355 -7.51 -10.32 -1.08
N LEU A 356 -6.65 -9.69 -1.91
CA LEU A 356 -6.24 -10.26 -3.20
C LEU A 356 -4.75 -10.63 -3.27
N TRP A 357 -3.85 -9.84 -2.66
CA TRP A 357 -2.40 -9.98 -2.88
C TRP A 357 -1.59 -9.94 -1.59
N GLY A 358 -1.18 -11.12 -1.11
CA GLY A 358 -0.39 -11.27 0.10
C GLY A 358 -0.25 -12.72 0.55
N MET A 359 0.30 -12.91 1.74
CA MET A 359 0.52 -14.23 2.33
C MET A 359 -0.62 -14.61 3.29
N LYS A 360 -0.81 -15.90 3.58
CA LYS A 360 -1.80 -16.38 4.56
C LYS A 360 -1.16 -17.20 5.69
N PRO A 361 -0.29 -16.58 6.53
CA PRO A 361 0.46 -17.30 7.54
C PRO A 361 -0.40 -17.88 8.67
N TYR A 362 -1.60 -17.35 8.94
CA TYR A 362 -2.44 -17.79 10.07
C TYR A 362 -3.61 -18.67 9.63
N ASP A 363 -4.28 -18.32 8.53
CA ASP A 363 -5.37 -19.13 7.99
C ASP A 363 -5.44 -19.02 6.47
N LYS A 364 -5.14 -20.12 5.78
CA LYS A 364 -5.19 -20.22 4.31
C LYS A 364 -6.61 -20.39 3.75
N ASN A 365 -7.58 -20.75 4.58
CA ASN A 365 -8.95 -21.05 4.16
C ASN A 365 -9.84 -19.80 4.05
N ILE A 366 -9.42 -18.68 4.64
CA ILE A 366 -10.07 -17.38 4.49
C ILE A 366 -9.45 -16.60 3.32
N VAL A 367 -10.17 -15.62 2.77
CA VAL A 367 -9.68 -14.78 1.67
C VAL A 367 -8.66 -13.72 2.12
N PRO A 368 -8.83 -13.01 3.26
CA PRO A 368 -7.89 -12.00 3.74
C PRO A 368 -6.43 -12.44 3.79
N VAL A 369 -5.52 -11.51 3.47
CA VAL A 369 -4.08 -11.72 3.37
C VAL A 369 -3.28 -10.73 4.21
N GLU A 370 -2.05 -11.12 4.55
CA GLU A 370 -0.98 -10.22 4.93
C GLU A 370 -0.45 -9.52 3.66
N ALA A 371 -0.94 -8.32 3.39
CA ALA A 371 -0.62 -7.60 2.16
C ALA A 371 0.88 -7.27 2.07
N ASN A 372 1.48 -7.44 0.89
CA ASN A 372 2.89 -7.07 0.67
C ASN A 372 3.18 -5.58 0.93
N MET A 373 2.14 -4.74 0.85
CA MET A 373 2.19 -3.29 1.14
C MET A 373 1.53 -2.92 2.48
N LYS A 374 1.42 -3.85 3.43
CA LYS A 374 0.72 -3.66 4.71
C LYS A 374 1.13 -2.41 5.51
N ASN A 375 2.40 -2.03 5.41
CA ASN A 375 2.96 -0.84 6.06
C ASN A 375 2.51 0.48 5.42
N PHE A 376 2.15 0.48 4.12
CA PHE A 376 1.62 1.65 3.42
C PHE A 376 0.14 1.91 3.75
N ILE A 377 -0.55 0.93 4.34
CA ILE A 377 -1.98 1.00 4.69
C ILE A 377 -2.14 1.23 6.20
N PHE A 378 -1.20 1.95 6.84
CA PHE A 378 -1.23 2.34 8.25
C PHE A 378 -1.50 1.17 9.24
N GLY A 379 -1.00 -0.04 8.93
CA GLY A 379 -1.22 -1.23 9.74
C GLY A 379 -2.54 -1.96 9.49
N GLY A 380 -3.34 -1.54 8.51
CA GLY A 380 -4.56 -2.21 8.06
C GLY A 380 -4.32 -3.42 7.14
N GLY A 381 -3.12 -3.55 6.55
CA GLY A 381 -2.80 -4.65 5.65
C GLY A 381 -2.41 -5.96 6.33
N PHE A 382 -2.40 -6.02 7.66
CA PHE A 382 -2.26 -7.27 8.42
C PHE A 382 -3.59 -8.03 8.49
N HIS A 383 -4.19 -8.28 7.32
CA HIS A 383 -5.59 -8.65 7.21
C HIS A 383 -5.84 -10.17 7.38
N ASN A 384 -4.80 -11.01 7.39
CA ASN A 384 -4.95 -12.41 7.78
C ASN A 384 -4.94 -12.58 9.33
N TYR A 385 -4.27 -11.67 10.05
CA TYR A 385 -4.16 -11.69 11.52
C TYR A 385 -5.28 -10.94 12.26
N HIS A 386 -5.69 -9.77 11.76
CA HIS A 386 -6.37 -8.71 12.54
C HIS A 386 -7.72 -9.01 13.21
N HIS A 387 -8.32 -10.20 13.05
CA HIS A 387 -9.74 -10.43 13.33
C HIS A 387 -10.20 -10.16 14.78
N THR A 388 -9.31 -10.17 15.79
CA THR A 388 -9.68 -9.93 17.20
C THR A 388 -8.64 -9.19 18.04
N ASP A 389 -7.53 -8.72 17.46
CA ASP A 389 -6.39 -8.15 18.20
C ASP A 389 -6.29 -6.63 18.00
N TYR A 390 -6.18 -5.88 19.10
CA TYR A 390 -6.05 -4.43 19.05
C TYR A 390 -4.79 -3.99 18.29
N SER A 391 -3.72 -4.79 18.31
CA SER A 391 -2.47 -4.45 17.66
C SER A 391 -2.51 -4.72 16.15
N ALA A 392 -3.48 -5.49 15.68
CA ALA A 392 -3.56 -6.06 14.33
C ALA A 392 -2.28 -6.79 13.86
N SER A 393 -1.32 -7.06 14.75
CA SER A 393 -0.06 -7.75 14.42
C SER A 393 0.63 -8.28 15.68
N GLU A 394 1.24 -9.47 15.59
CA GLU A 394 1.99 -10.07 16.70
C GLU A 394 3.34 -9.39 16.99
N PHE A 395 3.91 -8.68 16.01
CA PHE A 395 5.31 -8.22 16.03
C PHE A 395 5.56 -6.86 16.71
N GLY A 396 4.50 -6.21 17.21
CA GLY A 396 4.57 -4.89 17.82
C GLY A 396 4.82 -3.77 16.80
N TRP A 397 4.34 -2.56 17.10
CA TRP A 397 4.26 -1.48 16.11
C TRP A 397 5.62 -0.99 15.58
N GLN A 398 6.68 -1.15 16.37
CA GLN A 398 8.04 -0.71 16.03
C GLN A 398 8.66 -1.55 14.91
N ARG A 399 8.38 -2.85 14.88
CA ARG A 399 8.98 -3.77 13.91
C ARG A 399 8.30 -3.72 12.56
N VAL A 400 7.00 -3.42 12.54
CA VAL A 400 6.17 -3.54 11.34
C VAL A 400 5.49 -2.24 10.93
N PHE A 401 5.90 -1.11 11.51
CA PHE A 401 5.33 0.21 11.27
C PHE A 401 3.79 0.23 11.31
N ASN A 402 3.24 0.11 12.53
CA ASN A 402 1.79 0.17 12.77
C ASN A 402 1.42 1.40 13.62
N PRO A 403 1.28 2.59 13.00
CA PRO A 403 1.05 3.84 13.72
C PRO A 403 -0.26 3.84 14.53
N ALA A 404 -1.27 3.07 14.10
CA ALA A 404 -2.52 2.92 14.84
C ALA A 404 -2.31 2.22 16.20
N THR A 405 -1.50 1.18 16.24
CA THR A 405 -1.14 0.51 17.49
C THR A 405 -0.32 1.42 18.40
N ALA A 406 0.66 2.15 17.84
CA ALA A 406 1.43 3.13 18.60
C ALA A 406 0.55 4.23 19.22
N PHE A 407 -0.44 4.71 18.48
CA PHE A 407 -1.43 5.67 18.96
C PHE A 407 -2.23 5.11 20.13
N ILE A 408 -2.77 3.89 20.01
CA ILE A 408 -3.54 3.24 21.08
C ILE A 408 -2.65 3.01 22.32
N ASP A 409 -1.42 2.54 22.14
CA ASP A 409 -0.47 2.32 23.24
C ASP A 409 -0.15 3.62 23.98
N PHE A 410 0.03 4.74 23.26
CA PHE A 410 0.21 6.07 23.86
C PHE A 410 -1.01 6.49 24.71
N PHE A 411 -2.23 6.32 24.18
CA PHE A 411 -3.43 6.64 24.94
C PHE A 411 -3.66 5.68 26.11
N ALA A 412 -3.18 4.45 26.03
CA ALA A 412 -3.19 3.50 27.13
C ALA A 412 -2.22 3.94 28.24
N TYR A 413 -1.02 4.39 27.86
CA TYR A 413 -0.01 4.91 28.78
C TYR A 413 -0.54 6.09 29.62
N ILE A 414 -1.26 7.03 29.00
CA ILE A 414 -1.88 8.15 29.74
C ILE A 414 -3.25 7.78 30.38
N GLY A 415 -3.66 6.52 30.31
CA GLY A 415 -4.86 5.99 30.93
C GLY A 415 -6.18 6.31 30.22
N TRP A 416 -6.14 6.82 28.98
CA TRP A 416 -7.36 7.10 28.20
C TRP A 416 -7.86 5.87 27.43
N ALA A 417 -6.99 4.91 27.11
CA ALA A 417 -7.35 3.59 26.62
C ALA A 417 -7.06 2.53 27.70
N TYR A 418 -7.84 1.45 27.75
CA TYR A 418 -7.69 0.35 28.70
C TYR A 418 -8.33 -0.93 28.16
N ASP A 419 -8.10 -2.07 28.83
CA ASP A 419 -8.65 -3.38 28.42
C ASP A 419 -8.24 -3.78 26.99
N LEU A 420 -6.95 -3.57 26.65
CA LEU A 420 -6.38 -3.84 25.33
C LEU A 420 -6.29 -5.36 25.10
N LYS A 421 -7.11 -5.90 24.20
CA LYS A 421 -7.20 -7.34 23.90
C LYS A 421 -6.12 -7.75 22.89
N LYS A 422 -5.21 -8.62 23.34
CA LYS A 422 -4.14 -9.20 22.51
C LYS A 422 -4.19 -10.72 22.56
N ALA A 423 -4.00 -11.37 21.42
CA ALA A 423 -3.93 -12.83 21.39
C ALA A 423 -2.65 -13.33 22.08
N SER A 424 -2.74 -14.44 22.82
CA SER A 424 -1.54 -15.04 23.41
C SER A 424 -0.68 -15.71 22.33
N LYS A 425 0.63 -15.81 22.56
CA LYS A 425 1.56 -16.40 21.59
C LYS A 425 1.18 -17.85 21.28
N GLU A 426 0.67 -18.57 22.29
CA GLU A 426 0.26 -19.97 22.18
C GLU A 426 -0.94 -20.12 21.25
N ILE A 427 -1.93 -19.21 21.33
CA ILE A 427 -3.10 -19.21 20.45
C ILE A 427 -2.69 -18.90 19.01
N ILE A 428 -1.83 -17.89 18.82
CA ILE A 428 -1.34 -17.48 17.49
C ILE A 428 -0.60 -18.65 16.84
N GLU A 429 0.31 -19.27 17.58
CA GLU A 429 1.11 -20.39 17.07
C GLU A 429 0.25 -21.62 16.80
N SER A 430 -0.70 -21.95 17.69
CA SER A 430 -1.67 -23.02 17.45
C SER A 430 -2.48 -22.79 16.18
N ARG A 431 -2.89 -21.54 15.90
CA ARG A 431 -3.61 -21.19 14.68
C ARG A 431 -2.72 -21.35 13.44
N ARG A 432 -1.50 -20.81 13.49
CA ARG A 432 -0.49 -20.92 12.43
C ARG A 432 -0.23 -22.38 12.05
N GLN A 433 -0.07 -23.26 13.03
CA GLN A 433 0.17 -24.69 12.80
C GLN A 433 -1.04 -25.43 12.23
N LYS A 434 -2.25 -25.09 12.68
CA LYS A 434 -3.49 -25.76 12.25
C LYS A 434 -3.92 -25.36 10.83
N THR A 435 -3.84 -24.07 10.51
CA THR A 435 -4.47 -23.52 9.30
C THR A 435 -3.57 -22.61 8.47
N GLY A 436 -2.38 -22.27 8.96
CA GLY A 436 -1.44 -21.41 8.27
C GLY A 436 -0.89 -22.03 6.97
N GLU A 437 -0.54 -21.17 6.04
CA GLU A 437 0.26 -21.55 4.89
C GLU A 437 1.71 -21.80 5.32
N SER A 438 2.34 -22.87 4.82
CA SER A 438 3.73 -23.19 5.12
C SER A 438 4.66 -22.20 4.44
N VAL A 439 5.06 -21.14 5.16
CA VAL A 439 6.07 -20.19 4.69
C VAL A 439 7.41 -20.58 5.29
N SER A 440 8.46 -20.76 4.47
CA SER A 440 9.82 -20.94 5.00
C SER A 440 10.21 -19.70 5.84
N GLU A 441 10.50 -19.87 7.13
CA GLU A 441 10.74 -18.79 8.10
C GLU A 441 11.75 -17.73 7.61
N SER A 442 12.77 -18.14 6.84
CA SER A 442 13.81 -17.26 6.31
C SER A 442 13.30 -16.22 5.29
N LYS A 443 12.23 -16.53 4.53
CA LYS A 443 11.65 -15.59 3.56
C LYS A 443 10.74 -14.55 4.22
N SER A 444 10.05 -14.91 5.31
CA SER A 444 9.12 -14.02 6.01
C SER A 444 9.86 -12.85 6.67
N GLN A 445 10.87 -13.15 7.49
CA GLN A 445 11.62 -12.11 8.24
C GLN A 445 12.43 -11.19 7.31
N ALA A 446 13.02 -11.74 6.24
CA ALA A 446 13.78 -10.95 5.27
C ALA A 446 12.88 -9.96 4.51
N MET A 447 11.68 -10.38 4.09
CA MET A 447 10.72 -9.49 3.42
C MET A 447 10.17 -8.42 4.36
N GLU A 448 9.95 -8.76 5.64
CA GLU A 448 9.43 -7.84 6.66
C GLU A 448 10.42 -6.73 7.01
N CYS A 449 11.71 -7.05 7.18
CA CYS A 449 12.77 -6.05 7.35
C CYS A 449 12.93 -5.16 6.11
N LEU A 450 12.89 -5.73 4.91
CA LEU A 450 13.05 -4.98 3.65
C LEU A 450 11.89 -3.99 3.43
N ASN A 451 10.66 -4.41 3.73
CA ASN A 451 9.47 -3.56 3.61
C ASN A 451 9.42 -2.45 4.68
N GLY A 452 9.93 -2.69 5.90
CA GLY A 452 10.09 -1.63 6.91
C GLY A 452 11.09 -0.55 6.49
N VAL A 453 12.23 -0.98 5.93
CA VAL A 453 13.28 -0.07 5.43
C VAL A 453 12.80 0.72 4.21
N LEU A 454 12.11 0.10 3.25
CA LEU A 454 11.56 0.77 2.07
C LEU A 454 10.49 1.81 2.40
N VAL A 455 9.76 1.70 3.51
CA VAL A 455 8.72 2.67 3.92
C VAL A 455 9.30 3.91 4.58
N ILE A 456 10.41 3.77 5.31
CA ILE A 456 11.17 4.93 5.82
C ILE A 456 11.88 5.61 4.64
N LEU A 457 12.45 4.81 3.74
CA LEU A 457 13.25 5.30 2.64
C LEU A 457 12.40 5.85 1.49
N ALA A 458 11.25 5.31 1.11
CA ALA A 458 10.52 5.76 -0.09
C ALA A 458 10.03 7.22 -0.05
N PRO A 459 9.47 7.75 1.06
CA PRO A 459 9.14 9.17 1.18
C PRO A 459 10.40 10.04 1.24
N ILE A 460 11.47 9.56 1.88
CA ILE A 460 12.77 10.24 1.93
C ILE A 460 13.42 10.25 0.54
N TRP A 461 13.31 9.17 -0.24
CA TRP A 461 13.83 9.00 -1.59
C TRP A 461 13.06 9.81 -2.63
N LEU A 462 11.73 9.83 -2.55
CA LEU A 462 10.90 10.69 -3.39
C LEU A 462 11.18 12.17 -3.08
N LYS A 463 11.39 12.51 -1.81
CA LYS A 463 11.75 13.86 -1.36
C LYS A 463 13.18 14.24 -1.73
N PHE A 464 14.15 13.32 -1.68
CA PHE A 464 15.50 13.53 -2.19
C PHE A 464 15.51 13.68 -3.72
N ALA A 465 14.79 12.84 -4.46
CA ALA A 465 14.66 12.94 -5.91
C ALA A 465 14.00 14.27 -6.36
N LEU A 466 13.02 14.76 -5.61
CA LEU A 466 12.34 16.04 -5.88
C LEU A 466 13.11 17.28 -5.37
N MET A 467 13.89 17.17 -4.29
CA MET A 467 14.81 18.23 -3.86
C MET A 467 16.01 18.36 -4.80
N GLN A 468 16.47 17.25 -5.39
CA GLN A 468 17.56 17.25 -6.38
C GLN A 468 17.09 17.83 -7.72
N SER A 469 15.81 17.66 -8.10
CA SER A 469 15.27 18.28 -9.32
C SER A 469 15.12 19.80 -9.23
N TRP A 470 15.01 20.38 -8.02
CA TRP A 470 15.02 21.83 -7.80
C TRP A 470 16.38 22.49 -8.10
N TRP A 471 17.50 21.77 -8.02
CA TRP A 471 18.82 22.28 -8.42
C TRP A 471 19.01 22.43 -9.94
N TYR A 472 18.18 21.75 -10.74
CA TYR A 472 18.22 21.86 -12.20
C TYR A 472 17.37 23.01 -12.74
N LEU A 473 16.42 23.54 -11.97
CA LEU A 473 15.55 24.61 -12.42
C LEU A 473 16.32 25.91 -12.73
N PRO A 474 17.33 26.33 -11.94
CA PRO A 474 18.17 27.48 -12.29
C PRO A 474 19.07 27.23 -13.52
N LEU A 475 19.55 26.00 -13.73
CA LEU A 475 20.41 25.65 -14.87
C LEU A 475 19.66 25.59 -16.20
N VAL A 476 18.35 25.32 -16.16
CA VAL A 476 17.47 25.27 -17.34
C VAL A 476 16.81 26.63 -17.61
N ILE A 477 16.52 27.42 -16.57
CA ILE A 477 15.88 28.74 -16.70
C ILE A 477 16.89 29.86 -16.97
N TYR A 478 18.05 29.84 -16.33
CA TYR A 478 19.14 30.78 -16.59
C TYR A 478 20.20 30.06 -17.40
N GLY A 479 20.21 30.23 -18.72
CA GLY A 479 21.24 29.65 -19.59
C GLY A 479 22.63 30.09 -19.14
N VAL A 480 23.28 29.28 -18.29
CA VAL A 480 24.63 29.54 -17.81
C VAL A 480 25.60 29.22 -18.94
N ARG A 481 26.07 30.26 -19.63
CA ARG A 481 27.27 30.17 -20.45
C ARG A 481 28.45 29.99 -19.52
N PHE A 482 29.14 28.86 -19.64
CA PHE A 482 30.48 28.71 -19.07
C PHE A 482 31.41 29.69 -19.78
N ILE A 483 31.81 30.76 -19.08
CA ILE A 483 32.95 31.57 -19.48
C ILE A 483 34.18 30.80 -19.02
N SER A 484 34.97 30.30 -19.96
CA SER A 484 36.30 29.77 -19.69
C SER A 484 37.22 30.91 -19.28
N SER A 485 37.86 30.79 -18.12
CA SER A 485 39.14 31.45 -17.83
C SER A 485 40.25 30.43 -17.99
#